data_AF-A0A2D4HQD2-F1
#
_entry.id   AF-A0A2D4HQD2-F1
#
_cell.length_a   1.000
_cell.length_b   1.000
_cell.length_c   1.000
_cell.angle_alpha   90.00
_cell.angle_beta   90.00
_cell.angle_gamma   90.00
#
_symmetry.space_group_name_H-M   'P 1'
#
loop_
_entity.id
_entity.type
_entity.pdbx_description
1 polymer ?
#
loop_
_entity_poly.entity_id
_entity_poly.type
_entity_poly.pdbx_seq_one_letter_code
_entity_poly.pdbx_strand_id
1 'polypeptide(L)'
;GKKSIEHQIEDAAQTLVQIFRQTEGQPFDPSLLVLNAVCNVICALSCGQQFALEDENFQKLTQALKTLLKFIGDFYHTVYDTFPWLMKYLPGPHKEAIASMDLILSFAKQEI
;
A
#
# COMPACT_ATOMS: atom_id res chain seq x y z
N GLY A 1 -4.96 13.38 -18.99
CA GLY A 1 -5.61 14.71 -18.84
C GLY A 1 -6.67 14.64 -17.76
N LYS A 2 -6.77 15.64 -16.88
CA LYS A 2 -7.49 15.66 -15.59
C LYS A 2 -8.81 14.85 -15.48
N LYS A 3 -9.69 14.87 -16.50
CA LYS A 3 -10.94 14.08 -16.56
C LYS A 3 -10.73 12.55 -16.55
N SER A 4 -9.60 12.07 -17.05
CA SER A 4 -9.23 10.65 -17.03
C SER A 4 -8.84 10.16 -15.64
N ILE A 5 -8.39 11.05 -14.76
CA ILE A 5 -7.97 10.70 -13.38
C ILE A 5 -9.22 10.57 -12.50
N GLU A 6 -10.15 11.52 -12.63
CA GLU A 6 -11.46 11.46 -11.94
C GLU A 6 -12.20 10.16 -12.26
N HIS A 7 -12.21 9.75 -13.54
CA HIS A 7 -12.87 8.50 -13.95
C HIS A 7 -12.22 7.26 -13.32
N GLN A 8 -10.89 7.20 -13.23
CA GLN A 8 -10.20 6.08 -12.59
C GLN A 8 -10.48 6.00 -11.08
N ILE A 9 -10.57 7.16 -10.41
CA ILE A 9 -10.95 7.22 -8.99
C ILE A 9 -12.41 6.78 -8.82
N GLU A 10 -13.30 7.22 -9.71
CA GLU A 10 -14.71 6.84 -9.69
C GLU A 10 -14.89 5.33 -9.89
N ASP A 11 -14.22 4.74 -10.89
CA ASP A 11 -14.26 3.29 -11.14
C ASP A 11 -13.74 2.48 -9.94
N ALA A 12 -12.64 2.93 -9.32
CA ALA A 12 -12.10 2.30 -8.12
C ALA A 12 -13.09 2.40 -6.93
N ALA A 13 -13.74 3.55 -6.76
CA ALA A 13 -14.75 3.74 -5.72
C ALA A 13 -15.99 2.86 -5.95
N GLN A 14 -16.47 2.76 -7.19
CA GLN A 14 -17.59 1.88 -7.54
C GLN A 14 -17.25 0.40 -7.25
N THR A 15 -16.04 -0.03 -7.59
CA THR A 15 -15.54 -1.38 -7.28
C THR A 15 -15.53 -1.65 -5.78
N LEU A 16 -15.02 -0.72 -4.97
CA LEU A 16 -15.04 -0.83 -3.51
C LEU A 16 -16.45 -0.94 -2.93
N VAL A 17 -17.39 -0.11 -3.42
CA VAL A 17 -18.81 -0.17 -3.00
C VAL A 17 -19.41 -1.54 -3.32
N GLN A 18 -19.08 -2.13 -4.47
CA GLN A 18 -19.56 -3.45 -4.84
C GLN A 18 -19.02 -4.53 -3.89
N ILE A 19 -17.74 -4.49 -3.55
CA ILE A 19 -17.12 -5.42 -2.58
C ILE A 19 -17.75 -5.25 -1.18
N PHE A 20 -17.99 -4.01 -0.74
CA PHE A 20 -18.62 -3.74 0.55
C PHE A 20 -20.09 -4.18 0.60
N ARG A 21 -20.78 -4.25 -0.54
CA ARG A 21 -22.12 -4.83 -0.60
C ARG A 21 -22.08 -6.36 -0.48
N GLN A 22 -21.05 -7.00 -1.03
CA GLN A 22 -20.87 -8.45 -0.97
C GLN A 22 -20.53 -8.98 0.44
N THR A 23 -20.07 -8.12 1.35
CA THR A 23 -19.84 -8.53 2.75
C THR A 23 -21.13 -8.65 3.56
N GLU A 24 -22.30 -8.33 2.98
CA GLU A 24 -23.65 -8.58 3.54
C GLU A 24 -23.82 -8.08 5.00
N GLY A 25 -23.14 -6.99 5.35
CA GLY A 25 -23.16 -6.41 6.70
C GLY A 25 -22.34 -7.18 7.74
N GLN A 26 -21.57 -8.19 7.35
CA GLN A 26 -20.62 -8.86 8.23
C GLN A 26 -19.43 -7.95 8.54
N PRO A 27 -18.86 -8.02 9.76
CA PRO A 27 -17.65 -7.30 10.08
C PRO A 27 -16.46 -7.83 9.27
N PHE A 28 -15.75 -6.93 8.58
CA PHE A 28 -14.52 -7.22 7.84
C PHE A 28 -13.51 -6.07 8.01
N ASP A 29 -12.22 -6.30 7.74
CA ASP A 29 -11.19 -5.25 7.72
C ASP A 29 -11.12 -4.60 6.32
N PRO A 30 -11.59 -3.35 6.14
CA PRO A 30 -11.53 -2.67 4.84
C PRO A 30 -10.13 -2.15 4.52
N SER A 31 -9.20 -2.14 5.49
CA SER A 31 -7.92 -1.43 5.35
C SER A 31 -7.10 -1.92 4.16
N LEU A 32 -7.06 -3.23 3.93
CA LEU A 32 -6.35 -3.82 2.79
C LEU A 32 -7.05 -3.50 1.46
N LEU A 33 -8.38 -3.59 1.41
CA LEU A 33 -9.15 -3.32 0.18
C LEU A 33 -9.00 -1.87 -0.25
N VAL A 34 -9.12 -0.94 0.69
CA VAL A 34 -8.94 0.50 0.43
C VAL A 34 -7.52 0.80 0.00
N LEU A 35 -6.52 0.25 0.71
CA LEU A 35 -5.12 0.43 0.32
C LEU A 35 -4.86 -0.10 -1.09
N ASN A 36 -5.43 -1.27 -1.43
CA ASN A 36 -5.29 -1.85 -2.77
C ASN A 36 -5.91 -0.97 -3.85
N ALA A 37 -7.11 -0.44 -3.62
CA ALA A 37 -7.76 0.47 -4.56
C ALA A 37 -6.95 1.75 -4.79
N VAL A 38 -6.41 2.35 -3.72
CA VAL A 38 -5.54 3.53 -3.82
C VAL A 38 -4.25 3.20 -4.58
N CYS A 39 -3.59 2.08 -4.27
CA CYS A 39 -2.40 1.64 -4.98
C CYS A 39 -2.69 1.41 -6.47
N ASN A 40 -3.87 0.90 -6.81
CA ASN A 40 -4.21 0.57 -8.19
C ASN A 40 -4.43 1.83 -9.01
N VAL A 41 -5.08 2.85 -8.42
CA VAL A 41 -5.18 4.17 -9.05
C VAL A 41 -3.78 4.79 -9.24
N ILE A 42 -2.90 4.71 -8.24
CA ILE A 42 -1.53 5.24 -8.37
C ILE A 42 -0.76 4.51 -9.48
N CYS A 43 -0.79 3.17 -9.51
CA CYS A 43 -0.16 2.37 -10.55
C CYS A 43 -0.75 2.66 -11.94
N ALA A 44 -2.08 2.77 -12.07
CA ALA A 44 -2.70 3.14 -13.33
C ALA A 44 -2.25 4.53 -13.83
N LEU A 45 -1.96 5.45 -12.91
CA LEU A 45 -1.46 6.79 -13.23
C LEU A 45 0.04 6.83 -13.52
N SER A 46 0.87 6.06 -12.80
CA SER A 46 2.33 6.06 -12.95
C SER A 46 2.82 5.13 -14.06
N CYS A 47 2.20 3.96 -14.18
CA CYS A 47 2.61 2.85 -15.02
C CYS A 47 1.71 2.65 -16.25
N GLY A 48 0.52 3.26 -16.24
CA GLY A 48 -0.48 3.06 -17.31
C GLY A 48 -1.15 1.69 -17.29
N GLN A 49 -0.88 0.84 -16.28
CA GLN A 49 -1.49 -0.47 -16.11
C GLN A 49 -2.36 -0.53 -14.85
N GLN A 50 -3.55 -1.10 -14.98
CA GLN A 50 -4.42 -1.45 -13.86
C GLN A 50 -4.16 -2.90 -13.45
N PHE A 51 -3.79 -3.11 -12.19
CA PHE A 51 -3.55 -4.44 -11.66
C PHE A 51 -4.84 -5.05 -11.09
N ALA A 52 -5.02 -6.36 -11.29
CA ALA A 52 -6.14 -7.07 -10.69
C ALA A 52 -5.95 -7.18 -9.16
N LEU A 53 -7.05 -7.21 -8.42
CA LEU A 53 -7.03 -7.39 -6.95
C LEU A 53 -6.32 -8.69 -6.52
N GLU A 54 -6.31 -9.68 -7.42
CA GLU A 54 -5.77 -11.04 -7.24
C GLU A 54 -4.32 -11.19 -7.72
N ASP A 55 -3.72 -10.13 -8.26
CA ASP A 55 -2.33 -10.16 -8.70
C ASP A 55 -1.39 -10.33 -7.50
N GLU A 56 -0.67 -11.45 -7.44
CA GLU A 56 0.21 -11.78 -6.31
C GLU A 56 1.33 -10.75 -6.10
N ASN A 57 1.82 -10.15 -7.18
CA ASN A 57 2.87 -9.15 -7.16
C ASN A 57 2.31 -7.85 -6.57
N PHE A 58 1.11 -7.46 -6.99
CA PHE A 58 0.41 -6.30 -6.47
C PHE A 58 0.00 -6.48 -4.99
N GLN A 59 -0.43 -7.67 -4.58
CA GLN A 59 -0.73 -7.96 -3.17
C GLN A 59 0.51 -7.86 -2.29
N LYS A 60 1.67 -8.34 -2.76
CA LYS A 60 2.94 -8.19 -2.03
C LYS A 60 3.32 -6.72 -1.86
N LEU A 61 3.10 -5.90 -2.90
CA LEU A 61 3.33 -4.45 -2.84
C LEU A 61 2.41 -3.77 -1.82
N THR A 62 1.11 -4.05 -1.89
CA THR A 62 0.09 -3.49 -0.97
C THR A 62 0.36 -3.91 0.48
N GLN A 63 0.81 -5.15 0.70
CA GLN A 63 1.19 -5.62 2.03
C GLN A 63 2.45 -4.91 2.55
N ALA A 64 3.48 -4.73 1.71
CA ALA A 64 4.68 -3.98 2.08
C ALA A 64 4.34 -2.51 2.42
N LEU A 65 3.44 -1.89 1.66
CA LEU A 65 2.93 -0.55 1.96
C LEU A 65 2.19 -0.50 3.30
N LYS A 66 1.35 -1.49 3.60
CA LYS A 66 0.66 -1.58 4.90
C LYS A 66 1.66 -1.67 6.05
N THR A 67 2.69 -2.51 5.92
CA THR A 67 3.75 -2.64 6.94
C THR A 67 4.52 -1.34 7.12
N LEU A 68 4.89 -0.66 6.02
CA LEU A 68 5.60 0.62 6.06
C LEU A 68 4.75 1.71 6.73
N LEU A 69 3.50 1.86 6.32
CA LEU A 69 2.58 2.86 6.89
C LEU A 69 2.31 2.60 8.38
N LYS A 70 2.15 1.33 8.76
CA LYS A 70 2.01 0.95 10.17
C LYS A 70 3.25 1.35 10.96
N PHE A 71 4.44 1.11 10.42
CA PHE A 71 5.68 1.50 11.08
C PHE A 71 5.77 3.02 11.23
N ILE A 72 5.52 3.80 10.16
CA ILE A 72 5.55 5.27 10.19
C ILE A 72 4.56 5.84 11.23
N GLY A 73 3.39 5.22 11.36
CA GLY A 73 2.37 5.62 12.34
C GLY A 73 2.66 5.16 13.78
N ASP A 74 3.67 4.31 14.00
CA ASP A 74 4.00 3.74 15.30
C ASP A 74 5.04 4.60 16.04
N PHE A 75 4.97 4.62 17.37
CA PHE A 75 5.93 5.29 18.24
C PHE A 75 7.37 4.78 18.00
N TYR A 76 7.52 3.54 17.56
CA TYR A 76 8.81 2.97 17.17
C TYR A 76 9.51 3.75 16.05
N HIS A 77 8.77 4.42 15.15
CA HIS A 77 9.37 5.30 14.14
C HIS A 77 10.00 6.53 14.77
N THR A 78 9.33 7.17 15.73
CA THR A 78 9.88 8.33 16.46
C THR A 78 11.16 7.95 17.21
N VAL A 79 11.21 6.78 17.83
CA VAL A 79 12.42 6.26 18.49
C VAL A 79 13.54 6.00 17.47
N TYR A 80 13.19 5.44 16.30
CA TYR A 80 14.13 5.22 15.20
C TYR A 80 14.76 6.52 14.69
N ASP A 81 13.95 7.55 14.44
CA ASP A 81 14.41 8.86 13.97
C ASP A 81 15.28 9.58 15.01
N THR A 82 14.96 9.42 16.30
CA THR A 82 15.67 10.10 17.39
C THR A 82 17.01 9.42 17.71
N PHE A 83 17.09 8.09 17.62
CA PHE A 83 18.30 7.32 17.98
C PHE A 83 18.73 6.32 16.89
N PRO A 84 19.06 6.81 15.67
CA PRO A 84 19.35 5.93 14.53
C PRO A 84 20.61 5.07 14.74
N TRP A 85 21.63 5.58 15.46
CA TRP A 85 22.86 4.81 15.72
C TRP A 85 22.59 3.57 16.55
N LEU A 86 21.67 3.67 17.53
CA LEU A 86 21.40 2.59 18.49
C LEU A 86 20.51 1.53 17.84
N MET A 87 19.53 2.00 17.06
CA MET A 87 18.59 1.13 16.36
C MET A 87 19.26 0.27 15.29
N LYS A 88 20.40 0.71 14.73
CA LYS A 88 21.22 -0.11 13.81
C LYS A 88 21.62 -1.48 14.38
N TYR A 89 21.79 -1.58 15.70
CA TYR A 89 22.24 -2.80 16.37
C TYR A 89 21.11 -3.61 17.01
N LEU A 90 19.94 -3.00 17.19
CA LEU A 90 18.80 -3.64 17.84
C LEU A 90 17.92 -4.39 16.83
N PRO A 91 17.37 -5.57 17.16
CA PRO A 91 16.27 -6.14 16.41
C PRO A 91 15.00 -5.30 16.66
N GLY A 92 14.22 -5.02 15.61
CA GLY A 92 12.99 -4.25 15.76
C GLY A 92 12.20 -4.07 14.46
N PRO A 93 11.01 -3.46 14.54
CA PRO A 93 10.08 -3.32 13.42
C PRO A 93 10.64 -2.48 12.27
N HIS A 94 11.65 -1.66 12.53
CA HIS A 94 12.37 -0.87 11.51
C HIS A 94 13.02 -1.76 10.43
N LYS A 95 13.45 -3.00 10.76
CA LYS A 95 14.04 -3.91 9.75
C LYS A 95 13.01 -4.39 8.74
N GLU A 96 11.81 -4.72 9.23
CA GLU A 96 10.68 -5.12 8.38
C GLU A 96 10.20 -3.95 7.51
N ALA A 97 10.19 -2.73 8.06
CA ALA A 97 9.86 -1.51 7.33
C ALA A 97 10.89 -1.20 6.23
N ILE A 98 12.19 -1.35 6.51
CA ILE A 98 13.25 -1.18 5.51
C ILE A 98 13.10 -2.21 4.39
N ALA A 99 12.91 -3.49 4.71
CA ALA A 99 12.68 -4.53 3.70
C ALA A 99 11.42 -4.26 2.86
N SER A 100 10.36 -3.75 3.49
CA SER A 100 9.13 -3.33 2.79
C SER A 100 9.39 -2.16 1.84
N MET A 101 10.19 -1.17 2.26
CA MET A 101 10.59 -0.04 1.44
C MET A 101 11.44 -0.48 0.24
N ASP A 102 12.40 -1.39 0.43
CA ASP A 102 13.20 -1.95 -0.65
C ASP A 102 12.34 -2.70 -1.67
N LEU A 103 11.34 -3.45 -1.23
CA LEU A 103 10.39 -4.13 -2.11
C LEU A 103 9.58 -3.12 -2.95
N ILE A 104 9.04 -2.07 -2.33
CA ILE A 104 8.30 -1.00 -3.03
C ILE A 104 9.18 -0.33 -4.08
N LEU A 105 10.44 0.00 -3.72
CA LEU A 105 11.40 0.62 -4.65
C LEU A 105 11.79 -0.33 -5.79
N SER A 106 11.88 -1.63 -5.54
CA SER A 106 12.17 -2.61 -6.60
C SER A 106 11.05 -2.71 -7.62
N PHE A 107 9.79 -2.64 -7.18
CA PHE A 107 8.61 -2.55 -8.05
C PHE A 107 8.65 -1.30 -8.91
N ALA A 108 8.88 -0.14 -8.27
CA ALA A 108 8.95 1.13 -8.99
C ALA A 108 10.07 1.14 -10.06
N LYS A 109 11.18 0.44 -9.82
CA LYS A 109 12.27 0.32 -10.80
C LYS A 109 12.00 -0.65 -11.95
N GLN A 110 11.15 -1.66 -11.76
CA GLN A 110 10.78 -2.60 -12.83
C GLN A 110 9.79 -2.00 -13.83
N GLU A 111 9.04 -1.00 -13.38
CA GLU A 111 7.99 -0.31 -14.15
C GLU A 111 8.49 0.93 -14.92
N ILE A 112 9.76 1.34 -14.75
CA ILE A 112 10.40 2.48 -15.46
C ILE A 112 11.23 2.00 -16.65
#